data_AF-A0A257YCG1-F1
#
_entry.id   AF-A0A257YCG1-F1
#
_cell.length_a   1.000
_cell.length_b   1.000
_cell.length_c   1.000
_cell.angle_alpha   90.00
_cell.angle_beta   90.00
_cell.angle_gamma   90.00
#
_symmetry.space_group_name_H-M   'P 1'
#
loop_
_entity.id
_entity.type
_entity.pdbx_description
1 polymer ?
#
loop_
_entity_poly.entity_id
_entity_poly.type
_entity_poly.pdbx_seq_one_letter_code
_entity_poly.pdbx_strand_id
1 'polypeptide(L)' 'IYDDRDERPGAKFADSELMGIPYRVTVSDRLMENNQYEYTPRATGETVLLTRDELLAKIN' A
#
# COMPACT_ATOMS: atom_id res chain seq x y z
N ILE A 1 -3.50 -5.35 -7.72
CA ILE A 1 -2.83 -4.84 -8.94
C ILE A 1 -1.45 -4.37 -8.51
N TYR A 2 -0.41 -4.73 -9.26
CA TYR A 2 0.94 -4.19 -9.04
C TYR A 2 1.10 -2.99 -9.97
N ASP A 3 1.32 -1.79 -9.40
CA ASP A 3 1.45 -0.55 -10.16
C ASP A 3 2.93 -0.12 -10.21
N ASP A 4 3.63 -0.60 -11.24
CA ASP A 4 5.05 -0.37 -11.52
C ASP A 4 5.31 0.81 -12.46
N ARG A 5 4.27 1.60 -12.79
CA ARG A 5 4.40 2.77 -13.67
C ARG A 5 5.41 3.77 -13.11
N ASP A 6 6.15 4.46 -13.98
CA ASP A 6 7.03 5.56 -13.57
C ASP A 6 6.23 6.85 -13.36
N GLU A 7 5.39 6.84 -12.32
CA GLU A 7 4.48 7.93 -11.97
C GLU A 7 4.64 8.32 -10.50
N ARG A 8 4.29 9.59 -10.19
CA ARG A 8 4.37 10.09 -8.82
C ARG A 8 3.41 9.30 -7.90
N PRO A 9 3.76 9.09 -6.62
CA PRO A 9 2.91 8.35 -5.68
C PRO A 9 1.47 8.89 -5.62
N GLY A 10 1.29 10.21 -5.64
CA GLY A 10 -0.04 10.83 -5.62
C GLY A 10 -0.92 10.46 -6.81
N ALA A 11 -0.35 10.30 -8.01
CA ALA A 11 -1.10 9.87 -9.20
C ALA A 11 -1.53 8.40 -9.07
N LYS A 12 -0.62 7.52 -8.63
CA LYS A 12 -0.92 6.10 -8.35
C LYS A 12 -2.00 5.95 -7.28
N PHE A 13 -1.96 6.77 -6.24
CA PHE A 13 -2.96 6.75 -5.18
C PHE A 13 -4.33 7.17 -5.71
N ALA A 14 -4.42 8.25 -6.48
CA ALA A 14 -5.67 8.70 -7.09
C ALA A 14 -6.27 7.60 -7.99
N ASP A 15 -5.46 6.94 -8.81
CA ASP A 15 -5.93 5.86 -9.68
C ASP A 15 -6.39 4.63 -8.89
N SER A 16 -5.64 4.25 -7.85
CA SER A 16 -6.03 3.15 -6.94
C SER A 16 -7.36 3.45 -6.24
N GLU A 17 -7.59 4.70 -5.83
CA GLU A 17 -8.86 5.12 -5.24
C GLU A 17 -10.00 5.15 -6.28
N LEU A 18 -9.71 5.58 -7.51
CA LEU A 18 -10.69 5.62 -8.60
C LEU A 18 -11.14 4.21 -9.00
N MET A 19 -10.22 3.25 -9.04
CA MET A 19 -10.51 1.84 -9.30
C MET A 19 -11.25 1.14 -8.15
N GLY A 20 -11.38 1.78 -6.99
CA GLY A 20 -12.06 1.22 -5.83
C GLY A 20 -11.33 0.02 -5.23
N ILE A 21 -9.99 -0.01 -5.28
CA ILE A 21 -9.22 -1.11 -4.69
C ILE A 21 -9.47 -1.14 -3.18
N PRO A 22 -9.85 -2.29 -2.59
CA PRO A 22 -10.23 -2.37 -1.18
C PRO A 22 -9.04 -2.15 -0.23
N TYR A 23 -7.84 -2.54 -0.65
CA TYR A 23 -6.61 -2.46 0.14
C TYR A 23 -5.47 -1.96 -0.72
N ARG A 24 -4.76 -0.93 -0.24
CA ARG A 24 -3.53 -0.43 -0.85
C ARG A 24 -2.33 -0.81 0.00
N VAL A 25 -1.29 -1.29 -0.65
CA VAL A 25 0.02 -1.54 -0.03
C VAL A 25 1.03 -0.62 -0.71
N THR A 26 1.65 0.28 0.06
CA THR A 26 2.70 1.17 -0.44
C THR A 26 4.07 0.62 -0.03
N VAL A 27 4.97 0.52 -1.01
CA VAL A 27 6.37 0.15 -0.81
C VAL A 27 7.21 1.40 -1.04
N SER A 28 8.08 1.74 -0.08
CA SER A 28 9.00 2.87 -0.19
C SER A 28 10.38 2.50 0.33
N ASP A 29 11.43 3.06 -0.29
CA ASP A 29 12.82 2.75 0.09
C ASP A 29 13.08 2.97 1.59
N ARG A 30 12.51 4.05 2.14
CA ARG A 30 12.60 4.39 3.57
C ARG A 30 12.06 3.27 4.48
N LEU A 31 10.96 2.62 4.10
CA LEU A 31 10.37 1.56 4.92
C LEU A 31 11.05 0.21 4.68
N MET A 32 11.61 0.02 3.49
CA MET A 32 12.37 -1.19 3.17
C MET A 32 13.63 -1.35 4.01
N GLU A 33 14.24 -0.25 4.49
CA GLU A 33 15.32 -0.29 5.48
C GLU A 33 14.92 -1.03 6.77
N ASN A 34 13.64 -0.94 7.15
CA ASN A 34 13.08 -1.60 8.34
C ASN A 34 12.25 -2.85 7.98
N ASN A 35 12.25 -3.27 6.72
CA ASN A 35 11.44 -4.38 6.20
C ASN A 35 9.93 -4.22 6.50
N GLN A 36 9.44 -2.98 6.39
CA GLN A 36 8.05 -2.59 6.65
C GLN A 36 7.32 -2.15 5.38
N TYR A 37 6.00 -2.25 5.45
CA TYR A 37 5.07 -1.91 4.38
C TYR A 37 3.95 -1.04 4.96
N GLU A 38 3.49 -0.06 4.19
CA GLU A 38 2.28 0.70 4.54
C GLU A 38 1.06 -0.03 4.00
N TYR A 39 0.13 -0.36 4.89
CA TYR A 39 -1.15 -0.95 4.55
C TYR A 39 -2.28 0.04 4.86
N THR A 40 -3.09 0.33 3.86
CA THR A 40 -4.21 1.27 3.94
C THR A 40 -5.50 0.61 3.43
N PRO A 41 -6.43 0.22 4.31
CA PRO A 41 -7.78 -0.16 3.91
C PRO A 41 -8.54 1.06 3.39
N ARG A 42 -9.19 0.94 2.25
CA ARG A 42 -10.05 2.01 1.72
C ARG A 42 -11.22 2.33 2.66
N ALA A 43 -11.76 1.32 3.32
CA ALA A 43 -12.93 1.47 4.19
C ALA A 43 -12.70 2.42 5.37
N THR A 44 -11.47 2.45 5.92
CA THR A 44 -11.12 3.29 7.08
C THR A 44 -10.24 4.46 6.69
N GLY A 45 -9.43 4.34 5.63
CA GLY A 45 -8.42 5.31 5.26
C GLY A 45 -7.21 5.36 6.20
N GLU A 46 -7.21 4.55 7.27
CA GLU A 46 -6.12 4.50 8.24
C GLU A 46 -4.94 3.73 7.67
N THR A 47 -3.74 4.27 7.85
CA THR A 47 -2.50 3.63 7.39
C THR A 47 -1.76 3.05 8.58
N VAL A 48 -1.39 1.78 8.48
CA VAL A 48 -0.58 1.07 9.48
C VAL A 48 0.69 0.52 8.83
N LEU A 49 1.77 0.52 9.60
CA LEU A 49 3.03 -0.12 9.20
C LEU A 49 3.00 -1.57 9.63
N LEU A 50 3.22 -2.47 8.68
CA LEU A 50 3.24 -3.91 8.90
C LEU A 50 4.55 -4.49 8.42
N THR A 51 5.04 -5.50 9.12
CA THR A 51 6.06 -6.41 8.58
C THR A 51 5.48 -7.22 7.41
N ARG A 52 6.35 -7.87 6.64
CA ARG A 52 5.93 -8.77 5.56
C ARG A 52 4.93 -9.84 6.04
N ASP A 53 5.20 -10.44 7.19
CA ASP A 53 4.39 -11.56 7.70
C ASP A 53 3.01 -11.07 8.18
N GLU A 54 2.96 -9.94 8.88
CA GLU A 54 1.71 -9.31 9.29
C GLU A 54 0.88 -8.86 8.10
N LEU A 55 1.52 -8.32 7.06
CA LEU A 55 0.85 -7.91 5.83
C LEU A 55 0.19 -9.11 5.13
N LEU A 56 0.93 -10.21 4.96
CA LEU A 56 0.40 -11.43 4.36
C LEU A 56 -0.79 -11.98 5.17
N ALA A 57 -0.71 -11.95 6.49
CA ALA A 57 -1.82 -12.38 7.36
C ALA A 57 -3.09 -11.50 7.23
N LYS A 58 -2.97 -10.25 6.80
CA LYS A 58 -4.11 -9.33 6.62
C LYS A 58 -4.83 -9.48 5.28
N ILE A 59 -4.13 -9.93 4.24
CA ILE A 59 -4.65 -10.00 2.87
C ILE A 59 -5.10 -11.43 2.49
N ASN A 60 -4.76 -12.43 3.32
CA ASN A 60 -5.09 -13.83 3.12
C ASN A 60 -6.49 -14.22 3.62
#